data_AF-A0AAI9HQU1-F1
#
_entry.id   AF-A0AAI9HQU1-F1
#
_cell.length_a   1.000
_cell.length_b   1.000
_cell.length_c   1.000
_cell.angle_alpha   90.00
_cell.angle_beta   90.00
_cell.angle_gamma   90.00
#
_symmetry.space_group_name_H-M   'P 1'
#
loop_
_entity.id
_entity.type
_entity.pdbx_description
1 polymer ?
#
loop_
_entity_poly.entity_id
_entity_poly.type
_entity_poly.pdbx_seq_one_letter_code
_entity_poly.pdbx_strand_id
1 'polypeptide(L)'
;MDRALDTSTGDYAGTRTNTLSNAVYLRLMTPLGSWWADRSLGSRLHELTREKDVSRVYVLARQYAEQALQPLLDDGRALSIQVTVHRDGLKRAVLWIEIIDAGNQTQNFKHTVRIA
;
A
#
# COMPACT_ATOMS: atom_id res chain seq x y z
N MET A 1 1.23 19.67 -6.28
CA MET A 1 2.59 19.38 -5.78
C MET A 1 2.48 19.25 -4.27
N ASP A 2 2.65 18.02 -3.76
CA ASP A 2 2.50 17.72 -2.34
C ASP A 2 3.87 17.50 -1.70
N ARG A 3 3.95 17.63 -0.37
CA ARG A 3 5.16 17.23 0.36
C ARG A 3 5.29 15.71 0.30
N ALA A 4 6.44 15.23 -0.14
CA ALA A 4 6.69 13.80 -0.26
C ALA A 4 6.76 13.17 1.15
N LEU A 5 6.03 12.07 1.32
CA LEU A 5 6.19 11.18 2.46
C LEU A 5 7.27 10.15 2.14
N ASP A 6 8.14 9.90 3.11
CA ASP A 6 8.97 8.71 3.08
C ASP A 6 8.09 7.50 3.42
N THR A 7 7.81 6.68 2.40
CA THR A 7 6.92 5.52 2.52
C THR A 7 7.46 4.40 3.43
N SER A 8 8.73 4.48 3.85
CA SER A 8 9.35 3.52 4.76
C SER A 8 9.21 3.93 6.23
N THR A 9 9.21 5.23 6.52
CA THR A 9 9.16 5.77 7.90
C THR A 9 7.81 6.41 8.24
N GLY A 10 7.11 6.95 7.25
CA GLY A 10 5.89 7.75 7.42
C GLY A 10 6.14 9.24 7.67
N ASP A 11 7.41 9.65 7.76
CA ASP A 11 7.80 11.04 7.94
C ASP A 11 7.87 11.80 6.61
N TYR A 12 8.09 13.11 6.68
CA TYR A 12 8.34 13.91 5.48
C TYR A 12 9.75 13.66 4.93
N ALA A 13 9.85 13.36 3.64
CA ALA A 13 11.13 13.22 2.94
C ALA A 13 11.85 14.55 2.67
N GLY A 14 11.25 15.69 3.05
CA GLY A 14 11.80 17.03 2.83
C GLY A 14 11.71 17.55 1.38
N THR A 15 11.29 16.70 0.44
CA THR A 15 11.09 17.02 -0.98
C THR A 15 9.61 17.15 -1.33
N ARG A 16 9.32 17.59 -2.55
CA ARG A 16 7.96 17.55 -3.12
C ARG A 16 7.86 16.39 -4.09
N THR A 17 6.67 15.80 -4.19
CA THR A 17 6.39 14.78 -5.19
C THR A 17 5.14 15.08 -5.99
N ASN A 18 5.16 14.62 -7.23
CA ASN A 18 4.00 14.53 -8.14
C ASN A 18 3.60 13.06 -8.39
N THR A 19 4.27 12.12 -7.72
CA THR A 19 4.05 10.68 -7.85
C THR A 19 2.85 10.22 -7.03
N LEU A 20 2.45 8.96 -7.22
CA LEU A 20 1.38 8.34 -6.44
C LEU A 20 1.84 7.84 -5.06
N SER A 21 3.11 8.03 -4.71
CA SER A 21 3.73 7.51 -3.47
C SER A 21 2.92 7.81 -2.21
N ASN A 22 2.49 9.07 -2.05
CA ASN A 22 1.72 9.49 -0.87
C ASN A 22 0.36 8.78 -0.84
N ALA A 23 -0.33 8.71 -1.98
CA ALA A 23 -1.65 8.10 -2.07
C ALA A 23 -1.59 6.59 -1.79
N VAL A 24 -0.59 5.91 -2.35
CA VAL A 24 -0.32 4.49 -2.10
C VAL A 24 -0.02 4.25 -0.62
N TYR A 25 0.89 5.03 -0.03
CA TYR A 25 1.26 4.88 1.38
C TYR A 25 0.06 5.07 2.31
N LEU A 26 -0.70 6.15 2.14
CA LEU A 26 -1.86 6.45 2.96
C LEU A 26 -2.93 5.36 2.87
N ARG A 27 -3.20 4.83 1.67
CA ARG A 27 -4.18 3.75 1.45
C ARG A 27 -3.75 2.43 2.10
N LEU A 28 -2.46 2.12 2.11
CA LEU A 28 -1.96 0.88 2.71
C LEU A 28 -1.86 0.97 4.23
N MET A 29 -1.35 2.09 4.76
CA MET A 29 -1.10 2.26 6.19
C MET A 29 -2.39 2.50 6.99
N THR A 30 -3.35 3.24 6.43
CA THR A 30 -4.55 3.64 7.16
C THR A 30 -5.48 2.43 7.36
N PRO A 31 -5.90 2.11 8.59
CA PRO A 31 -6.90 1.08 8.82
C PRO A 31 -8.22 1.41 8.11
N LEU A 32 -8.76 0.46 7.33
CA LEU A 32 -10.03 0.64 6.63
C LEU A 32 -11.14 1.06 7.60
N GLY A 33 -11.89 2.12 7.26
CA GLY A 33 -12.98 2.66 8.09
C GLY A 33 -12.55 3.61 9.21
N SER A 34 -11.25 3.79 9.46
CA SER A 34 -10.76 4.67 10.53
C SER A 34 -10.64 6.14 10.11
N TRP A 35 -10.53 6.42 8.82
CA TRP A 35 -10.41 7.78 8.31
C TRP A 35 -11.76 8.49 8.31
N TRP A 36 -11.83 9.64 9.01
CA TRP A 36 -13.09 10.33 9.29
C TRP A 36 -13.74 10.95 8.05
N ALA A 37 -12.92 11.41 7.09
CA ALA A 37 -13.44 12.10 5.90
C ALA A 37 -13.91 11.11 4.81
N ASP A 38 -13.37 9.89 4.81
CA ASP A 38 -13.73 8.85 3.87
C ASP A 38 -13.48 7.47 4.50
N ARG A 39 -14.57 6.78 4.87
CA ARG A 39 -14.49 5.46 5.50
C ARG A 39 -14.08 4.35 4.53
N SER A 40 -14.14 4.59 3.22
CA SER A 40 -13.68 3.63 2.23
C SER A 40 -12.16 3.66 2.05
N LEU A 41 -11.49 4.70 2.54
CA LEU A 41 -10.04 4.81 2.52
C LEU A 41 -9.38 3.86 3.53
N GLY A 42 -8.35 3.18 3.06
CA GLY A 42 -7.47 2.37 3.90
C GLY A 42 -7.41 0.90 3.47
N SER A 43 -6.74 0.11 4.29
CA SER A 43 -6.55 -1.32 4.08
C SER A 43 -6.87 -2.14 5.33
N ARG A 44 -7.12 -3.43 5.10
CA ARG A 44 -7.26 -4.44 6.16
C ARG A 44 -5.92 -5.08 6.54
N LEU A 45 -4.79 -4.53 6.07
CA LEU A 45 -3.46 -5.06 6.38
C LEU A 45 -3.15 -5.04 7.88
N HIS A 46 -3.72 -4.08 8.62
CA HIS A 46 -3.59 -4.01 10.08
C HIS A 46 -4.19 -5.22 10.80
N GLU A 47 -5.18 -5.91 10.23
CA GLU A 47 -5.78 -7.12 10.80
C GLU A 47 -4.78 -8.29 10.82
N LEU A 48 -3.87 -8.34 9.84
CA LEU A 48 -2.89 -9.41 9.68
C LEU A 48 -1.84 -9.43 10.80
N THR A 49 -1.70 -8.33 11.55
CA THR A 49 -0.76 -8.23 12.67
C THR A 49 -1.02 -9.22 13.81
N ARG A 50 -2.24 -9.78 13.86
CA ARG A 50 -2.67 -10.77 14.85
C ARG A 50 -2.88 -12.17 14.24
N GLU A 51 -2.73 -12.28 12.92
CA GLU A 51 -2.93 -13.54 12.18
C GLU A 51 -1.66 -14.39 12.22
N LYS A 52 -1.83 -15.72 12.23
CA LYS A 52 -0.70 -16.66 12.24
C LYS A 52 0.12 -16.56 10.95
N ASP A 53 1.43 -16.71 11.04
CA ASP A 53 2.32 -16.86 9.89
C ASP A 53 2.06 -18.15 9.07
N VAL A 54 1.06 -18.10 8.19
CA VAL A 54 0.67 -19.21 7.30
C VAL A 54 0.47 -18.71 5.87
N SER A 55 0.59 -19.62 4.90
CA SER A 55 0.54 -19.27 3.47
C SER A 55 -0.66 -18.44 3.03
N ARG A 56 -1.83 -18.73 3.62
CA ARG A 56 -3.07 -18.00 3.32
C ARG A 56 -2.99 -16.51 3.68
N VAL A 57 -2.25 -16.14 4.73
CA VAL A 57 -2.13 -14.75 5.19
C VAL A 57 -1.40 -13.88 4.16
N TYR A 58 -0.40 -14.43 3.47
CA TYR A 58 0.31 -13.71 2.40
C TYR A 58 -0.58 -13.47 1.18
N VAL A 59 -1.49 -14.41 0.88
CA VAL A 59 -2.51 -14.22 -0.17
C VAL A 59 -3.49 -13.11 0.24
N LEU A 60 -3.93 -13.11 1.50
CA LEU A 60 -4.77 -12.04 2.05
C LEU A 60 -4.05 -10.68 2.02
N ALA A 61 -2.76 -10.63 2.36
CA ALA A 61 -1.97 -9.40 2.29
C ALA A 61 -1.97 -8.81 0.87
N ARG A 62 -1.80 -9.66 -0.15
CA ARG A 62 -1.90 -9.24 -1.56
C ARG A 62 -3.27 -8.68 -1.87
N GLN A 63 -4.33 -9.44 -1.56
CA GLN A 63 -5.71 -9.07 -1.86
C GLN A 63 -6.14 -7.78 -1.16
N TYR A 64 -5.76 -7.60 0.11
CA TYR A 64 -6.08 -6.39 0.86
C TYR A 64 -5.34 -5.16 0.33
N ALA A 65 -4.11 -5.31 -0.16
CA ALA A 65 -3.39 -4.23 -0.82
C ALA A 65 -4.01 -3.90 -2.18
N GLU A 66 -4.34 -4.90 -3.00
CA GLU A 66 -5.04 -4.71 -4.28
C GLU A 66 -6.37 -3.97 -4.07
N GLN A 67 -7.19 -4.40 -3.10
CA GLN A 67 -8.45 -3.75 -2.77
C GLN A 67 -8.27 -2.29 -2.31
N ALA A 68 -7.27 -2.02 -1.46
CA ALA A 68 -7.02 -0.67 -0.97
C ALA A 68 -6.57 0.30 -2.08
N LEU A 69 -5.87 -0.23 -3.09
CA LEU A 69 -5.34 0.52 -4.23
C LEU A 69 -6.30 0.61 -5.41
N GLN A 70 -7.32 -0.24 -5.48
CA GLN A 70 -8.33 -0.27 -6.55
C GLN A 70 -8.86 1.13 -6.94
N PRO A 71 -9.16 2.05 -5.99
CA PRO A 71 -9.70 3.34 -6.39
C PRO A 71 -8.71 4.21 -7.19
N LEU A 72 -7.40 3.94 -7.16
CA LEU A 72 -6.41 4.61 -8.03
C LEU A 72 -6.53 4.19 -9.50
N LEU A 73 -7.07 2.99 -9.76
CA LEU A 73 -7.44 2.56 -11.11
C LEU A 73 -8.78 3.19 -11.50
N ASP A 74 -9.75 3.15 -10.58
CA ASP A 74 -11.11 3.64 -10.85
C ASP A 74 -11.15 5.15 -11.10
N ASP A 75 -10.29 5.93 -10.44
CA ASP A 75 -10.14 7.38 -10.65
C ASP A 75 -9.22 7.76 -11.82
N GLY A 76 -8.64 6.76 -12.50
CA GLY A 76 -7.77 6.94 -13.67
C GLY A 76 -6.38 7.49 -13.36
N ARG A 77 -5.97 7.58 -12.08
CA ARG A 77 -4.63 8.04 -11.71
C ARG A 77 -3.55 7.01 -12.01
N ALA A 78 -3.90 5.74 -11.93
CA ALA A 78 -3.10 4.60 -12.32
C ALA A 78 -3.74 3.87 -13.51
N LEU A 79 -2.90 3.41 -14.42
CA LEU A 79 -3.29 2.57 -15.57
C LEU A 79 -3.19 1.08 -15.23
N SER A 80 -2.24 0.72 -14.37
CA SER A 80 -2.02 -0.66 -13.92
C SER A 80 -1.40 -0.68 -12.53
N ILE A 81 -1.76 -1.69 -11.74
CA ILE A 81 -1.20 -1.96 -10.42
C ILE A 81 -0.94 -3.45 -10.31
N GLN A 82 0.30 -3.83 -9.98
CA GLN A 82 0.70 -5.21 -9.72
C GLN A 82 1.25 -5.31 -8.29
N VAL A 83 0.69 -6.23 -7.49
CA VAL A 83 1.13 -6.47 -6.12
C VAL A 83 1.73 -7.87 -5.99
N THR A 84 3.01 -7.93 -5.62
CA THR A 84 3.71 -9.18 -5.32
C THR A 84 4.04 -9.23 -3.83
N VAL A 85 3.84 -10.39 -3.20
CA VAL A 85 4.09 -10.57 -1.76
C VAL A 85 5.19 -11.60 -1.54
N HIS A 86 6.19 -11.22 -0.76
CA HIS A 86 7.28 -12.08 -0.34
C HIS A 86 7.24 -12.31 1.16
N ARG A 87 7.64 -13.51 1.58
CA ARG A 87 7.89 -13.83 2.99
C ARG A 87 9.34 -13.49 3.30
N ASP A 88 9.57 -12.70 4.34
CA ASP A 88 10.94 -12.39 4.78
C ASP A 88 11.50 -13.39 5.81
N GLY A 89 10.67 -14.34 6.28
CA GLY A 89 11.03 -15.31 7.32
C GLY A 89 11.11 -14.71 8.73
N LEU A 90 10.80 -13.42 8.90
CA LEU A 90 10.85 -12.67 10.16
C LEU A 90 9.45 -12.21 10.58
N LYS A 91 8.42 -13.02 10.27
CA LYS A 91 7.01 -12.73 10.50
C LYS A 91 6.55 -11.41 9.86
N ARG A 92 6.98 -11.16 8.61
CA ARG A 92 6.50 -10.03 7.84
C ARG A 92 6.15 -10.45 6.42
N ALA A 93 5.05 -9.87 5.91
CA ALA A 93 4.78 -9.81 4.50
C ALA A 93 5.46 -8.56 3.92
N VAL A 94 6.29 -8.76 2.91
CA VAL A 94 6.90 -7.68 2.13
C VAL A 94 6.14 -7.58 0.82
N LEU A 95 5.41 -6.48 0.64
CA LEU A 95 4.64 -6.17 -0.55
C LEU A 95 5.50 -5.31 -1.48
N TRP A 96 5.65 -5.77 -2.71
CA TRP A 96 6.26 -5.06 -3.82
C TRP A 96 5.14 -4.65 -4.77
N ILE A 97 5.01 -3.36 -4.99
CA ILE A 97 3.88 -2.80 -5.71
C ILE A 97 4.45 -2.00 -6.87
N GLU A 98 4.13 -2.43 -8.08
CA GLU A 98 4.46 -1.74 -9.31
C GLU A 98 3.21 -1.03 -9.81
N ILE A 99 3.32 0.27 -10.10
CA ILE A 99 2.22 1.09 -10.60
C ILE A 99 2.67 1.79 -11.87
N ILE A 100 1.85 1.71 -12.90
CA ILE A 100 1.96 2.56 -14.09
C ILE A 100 0.98 3.71 -13.88
N ASP A 101 1.46 4.94 -13.80
CA ASP A 101 0.60 6.12 -13.64
C ASP A 101 -0.06 6.56 -14.96
N ALA A 102 -0.98 7.52 -14.89
CA ALA A 102 -1.63 8.11 -16.06
C ALA A 102 -0.65 8.78 -17.06
N GLY A 103 0.56 9.13 -16.61
CA GLY A 103 1.64 9.66 -17.43
C GLY A 103 2.54 8.57 -18.04
N ASN A 104 2.14 7.30 -17.93
CA ASN A 104 2.87 6.13 -18.40
C ASN A 104 4.26 5.97 -17.76
N GLN A 105 4.42 6.46 -16.52
CA GLN A 105 5.63 6.28 -15.73
C GLN A 105 5.45 5.11 -14.76
N THR A 106 6.43 4.21 -14.74
CA THR A 106 6.48 3.10 -13.78
C THR A 106 7.05 3.57 -12.46
N GLN A 107 6.33 3.29 -11.37
CA GLN A 107 6.70 3.62 -10.00
C GLN A 107 6.66 2.35 -9.15
N ASN A 108 7.74 2.10 -8.41
CA ASN A 108 7.88 0.93 -7.57
C ASN A 108 7.82 1.31 -6.09
N PHE A 109 6.99 0.60 -5.34
CA PHE A 109 6.79 0.80 -3.91
C PHE A 109 7.05 -0.49 -3.14
N LYS A 110 7.59 -0.33 -1.94
CA LYS A 110 7.78 -1.42 -0.98
C LYS A 110 7.02 -1.09 0.28
N HIS A 111 6.17 -2.01 0.72
CA HIS A 111 5.44 -1.88 1.98
C HIS A 111 5.64 -3.15 2.82
N THR A 112 5.79 -3.02 4.13
CA THR A 112 6.04 -4.16 5.02
C THR A 112 4.95 -4.23 6.08
N VAL A 113 4.35 -5.41 6.21
CA VAL A 113 3.26 -5.69 7.15
C VAL A 113 3.71 -6.76 8.12
N ARG A 114 3.53 -6.50 9.42
CA ARG A 114 3.84 -7.47 10.47
C ARG A 114 2.76 -8.54 10.54
N ILE A 115 3.17 -9.77 10.84
CA ILE A 115 2.33 -10.96 11.05
C ILE A 115 2.67 -11.53 12.44
N ALA A 116 1.75 -12.28 13.07
CA ALA A 116 1.93 -12.84 14.42
C ALA A 116 2.75 -14.14 14.47
#